data_AF-A0A3A8PX98-F1
#
_entry.id   AF-A0A3A8PX98-F1
#
_cell.length_a   1.000
_cell.length_b   1.000
_cell.length_c   1.000
_cell.angle_alpha   90.00
_cell.angle_beta   90.00
_cell.angle_gamma   90.00
#
_symmetry.space_group_name_H-M   'P 1'
#
loop_
_entity.id
_entity.type
_entity.pdbx_description
1 polymer ?
#
loop_
_entity_poly.entity_id
_entity_poly.type
_entity_poly.pdbx_seq_one_letter_code
_entity_poly.pdbx_strand_id
1 'polypeptide(L)'
;MRLFPLPFLMLLSACTASRVALPAPTGDEVTVFIHGYRGSFLATADAEHERAWVSVGDLLTRGERSLALPFPGQRATPNYGALEVDGPMTRFTVLPWVARYDIYKGFLEFARERLPGFMVFDYDWRQDNRVTAKRLCALLDSLAEARGGKVKVNLVAHSMGGLVTLHCLRYGTGDDTGEPTWAGARHVKRVVFLGTPFRGAPGMFDDFTLGTPVGRNRALLSPEALFTFASAFQLLPAESDFFVDASGQPVAFDAYRPDAWVDGGWGVFQDAAVRGLPAYRQWLERMLAARSELARALSEREGPPPPFRTLAVVGVGHPLIKSFRVIGGKPTFEDPVLADGDGSVLTARALPPPPIHVDRLETQADHVAMMGDEEVQEAVARFVTGD
;
A
#
# COMPACT_ATOMS: atom_id res chain seq x y z
N MET A 1 -2.12 -8.31 62.64
CA MET A 1 -2.38 -8.80 61.26
C MET A 1 -3.05 -7.71 60.46
N ARG A 2 -2.29 -6.98 59.64
CA ARG A 2 -2.83 -6.09 58.59
C ARG A 2 -2.28 -6.62 57.27
N LEU A 3 -3.15 -7.18 56.45
CA LEU A 3 -2.85 -7.61 55.09
C LEU A 3 -2.75 -6.36 54.21
N PHE A 4 -1.57 -6.11 53.64
CA PHE A 4 -1.41 -5.18 52.52
C PHE A 4 -1.85 -5.89 51.23
N PRO A 5 -2.56 -5.21 50.31
CA PRO A 5 -2.88 -5.80 49.02
C PRO A 5 -1.59 -5.86 48.18
N LEU A 6 -1.31 -7.04 47.61
CA LEU A 6 -0.26 -7.19 46.60
C LEU A 6 -0.58 -6.27 45.40
N PRO A 7 0.42 -5.56 44.84
CA PRO A 7 0.22 -4.88 43.58
C PRO A 7 -0.03 -5.93 42.50
N PHE A 8 -1.15 -5.76 41.80
CA PHE A 8 -1.49 -6.52 40.60
C PHE A 8 -0.42 -6.19 39.55
N LEU A 9 0.62 -7.02 39.49
CA LEU A 9 1.64 -6.97 38.44
C LEU A 9 0.91 -7.33 37.14
N MET A 10 0.40 -6.34 36.41
CA MET A 10 0.06 -6.53 35.01
C MET A 10 1.37 -6.86 34.29
N LEU A 11 1.63 -8.15 34.16
CA LEU A 11 2.55 -8.68 33.16
C LEU A 11 2.01 -8.23 31.80
N LEU A 12 2.46 -7.06 31.35
CA LEU A 12 2.41 -6.67 29.95
C LEU A 12 3.24 -7.72 29.21
N SER A 13 2.60 -8.79 28.76
CA SER A 13 3.23 -9.76 27.87
C SER A 13 3.85 -8.99 26.71
N ALA A 14 5.18 -9.04 26.62
CA ALA A 14 5.92 -8.53 25.48
C ALA A 14 5.27 -9.09 24.21
N CYS A 15 4.71 -8.19 23.39
CA CYS A 15 4.17 -8.56 22.10
C CYS A 15 5.35 -8.90 21.18
N THR A 16 5.57 -10.19 20.98
CA THR A 16 6.33 -10.66 19.85
C THR A 16 5.41 -10.61 18.63
N ALA A 17 5.71 -9.75 17.66
CA ALA A 17 5.16 -9.94 16.32
C ALA A 17 5.62 -11.35 15.89
N SER A 18 4.68 -12.29 15.75
CA SER A 18 5.05 -13.64 15.38
C SER A 18 5.64 -13.60 13.97
N ARG A 19 6.95 -13.83 13.84
CA ARG A 19 7.59 -13.99 12.54
C ARG A 19 7.17 -15.34 11.96
N VAL A 20 6.75 -15.34 10.69
CA VAL A 20 6.53 -16.59 9.95
C VAL A 20 7.87 -16.99 9.36
N ALA A 21 8.39 -18.15 9.74
CA ALA A 21 9.62 -18.67 9.15
C ALA A 21 9.35 -19.10 7.70
N LEU A 22 9.99 -18.41 6.76
CA LEU A 22 9.90 -18.68 5.33
C LEU A 22 11.26 -19.24 4.87
N PRO A 23 11.36 -20.56 4.59
CA PRO A 23 12.59 -21.11 4.07
C PRO A 23 12.90 -20.52 2.69
N ALA A 24 14.19 -20.49 2.32
CA ALA A 24 14.57 -20.08 0.98
C ALA A 24 13.87 -20.98 -0.06
N PRO A 25 13.31 -20.41 -1.14
CA PRO A 25 12.57 -21.19 -2.12
C PRO A 25 13.50 -22.18 -2.83
N THR A 26 13.11 -23.45 -2.85
CA THR A 26 13.82 -24.53 -3.55
C THR A 26 13.07 -24.92 -4.83
N GLY A 27 13.79 -25.36 -5.86
CA GLY A 27 13.21 -25.76 -7.15
C GLY A 27 13.04 -24.62 -8.16
N ASP A 28 12.47 -24.97 -9.31
CA ASP A 28 12.40 -24.11 -10.50
C ASP A 28 11.12 -23.26 -10.58
N GLU A 29 10.14 -23.45 -9.69
CA GLU A 29 8.93 -22.62 -9.61
C GLU A 29 8.87 -21.90 -8.26
N VAL A 30 8.74 -20.57 -8.30
CA VAL A 30 8.84 -19.68 -7.13
C VAL A 30 7.64 -18.75 -7.10
N THR A 31 7.05 -18.56 -5.93
CA THR A 31 5.92 -17.64 -5.71
C THR A 31 6.40 -16.48 -4.86
N VAL A 32 6.35 -15.26 -5.41
CA VAL A 32 6.73 -14.04 -4.69
C VAL A 32 5.47 -13.31 -4.26
N PHE A 33 5.34 -13.06 -2.95
CA PHE A 33 4.30 -12.21 -2.39
C PHE A 33 4.77 -10.76 -2.28
N ILE A 34 3.95 -9.83 -2.75
CA ILE A 34 4.18 -8.39 -2.71
C ILE A 34 3.08 -7.76 -1.85
N HIS A 35 3.46 -7.24 -0.68
CA HIS A 35 2.49 -6.67 0.26
C HIS A 35 1.98 -5.30 -0.20
N GLY A 36 0.87 -4.86 0.40
CA GLY A 36 0.25 -3.56 0.17
C GLY A 36 0.89 -2.40 0.91
N TYR A 37 0.25 -1.23 0.82
CA TYR A 37 0.60 -0.05 1.61
C TYR A 37 0.55 -0.40 3.10
N ARG A 38 1.58 0.02 3.83
CA ARG A 38 1.78 -0.29 5.26
C ARG A 38 2.04 -1.77 5.58
N GLY A 39 2.26 -2.62 4.57
CA GLY A 39 2.30 -4.08 4.70
C GLY A 39 3.61 -4.71 5.18
N SER A 40 4.63 -3.93 5.49
CA SER A 40 5.87 -4.37 6.15
C SER A 40 6.09 -3.57 7.41
N PHE A 41 6.76 -4.16 8.38
CA PHE A 41 7.22 -3.41 9.53
C PHE A 41 8.41 -2.51 9.17
N LEU A 42 8.58 -1.42 9.92
CA LEU A 42 9.75 -0.56 9.83
C LEU A 42 10.44 -0.47 11.19
N ALA A 43 11.77 -0.47 11.19
CA ALA A 43 12.61 -0.31 12.37
C ALA A 43 13.71 0.73 12.15
N THR A 44 14.25 1.32 13.22
CA THR A 44 15.40 2.22 13.13
C THR A 44 16.61 1.46 12.58
N ALA A 45 17.39 2.10 11.71
CA ALA A 45 18.59 1.51 11.14
C ALA A 45 19.82 1.63 12.06
N ASP A 46 19.63 2.04 13.31
CA ASP A 46 20.68 2.14 14.32
C ASP A 46 20.85 0.80 15.07
N ALA A 47 21.83 0.75 15.98
CA ALA A 47 22.15 -0.46 16.72
C ALA A 47 20.99 -0.95 17.62
N GLU A 48 20.05 -0.08 17.96
CA GLU A 48 18.92 -0.40 18.84
C GLU A 48 17.77 -1.10 18.09
N HIS A 49 17.69 -0.93 16.76
CA HIS A 49 16.69 -1.57 15.88
C HIS A 49 15.25 -1.45 16.40
N GLU A 50 14.89 -0.25 16.85
CA GLU A 50 13.60 0.05 17.45
C GLU A 50 12.47 -0.06 16.41
N ARG A 51 11.38 -0.77 16.74
CA ARG A 51 10.18 -0.83 15.89
C ARG A 51 9.51 0.55 15.78
N ALA A 52 9.55 1.14 14.59
CA ALA A 52 8.85 2.39 14.28
C ALA A 52 7.44 2.16 13.71
N TRP A 53 7.23 1.07 12.97
CA TRP A 53 5.93 0.69 12.41
C TRP A 53 5.71 -0.81 12.61
N VAL A 54 4.77 -1.26 13.44
CA VAL A 54 4.07 -0.51 14.49
C VAL A 54 4.15 -1.29 15.80
N SER A 55 4.21 -0.59 16.93
CA SER A 55 4.24 -1.21 18.26
C SER A 55 2.88 -1.13 18.97
N VAL A 56 2.68 -1.94 20.01
CA VAL A 56 1.47 -1.84 20.86
C VAL A 56 1.43 -0.51 21.62
N GLY A 57 2.59 0.03 22.01
CA GLY A 57 2.69 1.34 22.65
C GLY A 57 2.12 2.45 21.78
N ASP A 58 2.32 2.35 20.45
CA ASP A 58 1.72 3.28 19.51
C ASP A 58 0.19 3.23 19.57
N LEU A 59 -0.40 2.04 19.61
CA LEU A 59 -1.87 1.87 19.61
C LEU A 59 -2.54 2.48 20.86
N LEU A 60 -1.82 2.58 21.97
CA LEU A 60 -2.36 3.01 23.27
C LEU A 60 -2.05 4.47 23.63
N THR A 61 -1.06 5.09 23.00
CA THR A 61 -0.62 6.46 23.28
C THR A 61 -0.98 7.41 22.14
N ARG A 62 -0.88 8.72 22.35
CA ARG A 62 -1.08 9.69 21.25
C ARG A 62 0.07 9.69 20.24
N GLY A 63 1.21 9.10 20.60
CA GLY A 63 2.44 9.18 19.82
C GLY A 63 3.07 10.56 19.84
N GLU A 64 4.39 10.61 19.76
CA GLU A 64 5.15 11.87 19.66
C GLU A 64 6.04 11.91 18.42
N ARG A 65 6.37 10.74 17.84
CA ARG A 65 7.28 10.60 16.70
C ARG A 65 6.51 10.27 15.43
N SER A 66 6.94 10.88 14.33
CA SER A 66 6.39 10.72 12.99
C SER A 66 7.18 9.72 12.14
N LEU A 67 6.51 9.07 11.19
CA LEU A 67 7.15 8.26 10.14
C LEU A 67 7.56 9.09 8.91
N ALA A 68 7.45 10.41 8.97
CA ALA A 68 7.81 11.31 7.87
C ALA A 68 9.20 11.02 7.30
N LEU A 69 9.30 11.00 5.98
CA LEU A 69 10.58 10.99 5.26
C LEU A 69 11.13 12.42 5.21
N PRO A 70 12.44 12.61 5.47
CA PRO A 70 13.04 13.93 5.48
C PRO A 70 13.05 14.55 4.07
N PHE A 71 12.78 15.85 3.97
CA PHE A 71 13.03 16.63 2.76
C PHE A 71 13.69 17.99 3.03
N PRO A 72 14.43 18.57 2.07
CA PRO A 72 15.13 19.85 2.27
C PRO A 72 14.17 20.99 2.64
N GLY A 73 14.46 21.67 3.76
CA GLY A 73 13.65 22.78 4.26
C GLY A 73 12.37 22.35 4.99
N GLN A 74 12.21 21.06 5.30
CA GLN A 74 11.16 20.57 6.20
C GLN A 74 11.34 21.15 7.62
N ARG A 75 10.24 21.43 8.30
CA ARG A 75 10.27 21.83 9.71
C ARG A 75 10.77 20.68 10.61
N ALA A 76 11.46 21.04 11.68
CA ALA A 76 11.88 20.05 12.67
C ALA A 76 10.64 19.39 13.31
N THR A 77 10.53 18.07 13.12
CA THR A 77 9.46 17.25 13.69
C THR A 77 10.10 16.03 14.33
N PRO A 78 9.73 15.64 15.57
CA PRO A 78 10.24 14.42 16.17
C PRO A 78 9.93 13.22 15.26
N ASN A 79 10.96 12.42 14.97
CA ASN A 79 10.88 11.29 14.06
C ASN A 79 11.83 10.18 14.54
N TYR A 80 11.79 9.04 13.86
CA TYR A 80 12.61 7.87 14.19
C TYR A 80 13.99 7.86 13.50
N GLY A 81 14.35 8.91 12.76
CA GLY A 81 15.55 8.94 11.95
C GLY A 81 15.45 8.03 10.72
N ALA A 82 16.59 7.46 10.31
CA ALA A 82 16.64 6.51 9.21
C ALA A 82 15.95 5.20 9.60
N LEU A 83 15.03 4.74 8.74
CA LEU A 83 14.33 3.48 8.93
C LEU A 83 14.70 2.47 7.85
N GLU A 84 14.66 1.20 8.22
CA GLU A 84 14.76 0.05 7.33
C GLU A 84 13.56 -0.88 7.49
N VAL A 85 13.41 -1.79 6.53
CA VAL A 85 12.31 -2.77 6.50
C VAL A 85 12.65 -3.92 7.45
N ASP A 86 11.70 -4.30 8.31
CA ASP A 86 11.86 -5.43 9.24
C ASP A 86 10.78 -6.51 9.01
N GLY A 87 10.71 -7.02 7.78
CA GLY A 87 9.83 -8.12 7.41
C GLY A 87 8.39 -7.70 7.09
N PRO A 88 7.59 -8.62 6.50
CA PRO A 88 6.17 -8.40 6.29
C PRO A 88 5.44 -8.25 7.61
N MET A 89 4.41 -7.40 7.62
CA MET A 89 3.44 -7.40 8.70
C MET A 89 2.79 -8.77 8.83
N THR A 90 2.67 -9.27 10.06
CA THR A 90 2.02 -10.56 10.31
C THR A 90 0.69 -10.34 11.03
N ARG A 91 0.71 -10.34 12.36
CA ARG A 91 -0.46 -10.15 13.21
C ARG A 91 -0.13 -9.17 14.32
N PHE A 92 -1.08 -8.31 14.65
CA PHE A 92 -1.01 -7.44 15.83
C PHE A 92 -1.99 -7.90 16.90
N THR A 93 -1.51 -7.96 18.13
CA THR A 93 -2.33 -8.26 19.31
C THR A 93 -2.28 -7.06 20.22
N VAL A 94 -3.40 -6.34 20.36
CA VAL A 94 -3.48 -5.18 21.27
C VAL A 94 -3.64 -5.67 22.71
N LEU A 95 -4.56 -6.61 22.89
CA LEU A 95 -4.77 -7.40 24.10
C LEU A 95 -5.30 -8.77 23.65
N PRO A 96 -4.72 -9.90 24.11
CA PRO A 96 -5.07 -11.24 23.62
C PRO A 96 -6.55 -11.60 23.70
N TRP A 97 -7.29 -10.96 24.60
CA TRP A 97 -8.71 -11.18 24.89
C TRP A 97 -9.65 -10.14 24.26
N VAL A 98 -9.11 -9.08 23.64
CA VAL A 98 -9.90 -7.93 23.17
C VAL A 98 -9.84 -7.78 21.66
N ALA A 99 -8.63 -7.75 21.08
CA ALA A 99 -8.49 -7.52 19.64
C ALA A 99 -7.20 -8.15 19.09
N ARG A 100 -7.37 -8.94 18.02
CA ARG A 100 -6.31 -9.52 17.22
C ARG A 100 -6.59 -9.16 15.76
N TYR A 101 -5.62 -8.54 15.12
CA TYR A 101 -5.71 -8.16 13.72
C TYR A 101 -4.68 -8.95 12.94
N ASP A 102 -5.16 -9.94 12.18
CA ASP A 102 -4.35 -10.68 11.23
C ASP A 102 -4.24 -9.87 9.94
N ILE A 103 -3.02 -9.47 9.57
CA ILE A 103 -2.77 -8.69 8.36
C ILE A 103 -2.35 -9.63 7.24
N TYR A 104 -1.24 -10.36 7.44
CA TYR A 104 -0.79 -11.38 6.49
C TYR A 104 -0.39 -12.69 7.15
N LYS A 105 -0.46 -12.85 8.49
CA LYS A 105 0.04 -14.08 9.12
C LYS A 105 -0.64 -15.31 8.55
N GLY A 106 -1.99 -15.31 8.52
CA GLY A 106 -2.77 -16.41 7.97
C GLY A 106 -2.41 -16.71 6.51
N PHE A 107 -2.32 -15.67 5.68
CA PHE A 107 -1.92 -15.80 4.28
C PHE A 107 -0.50 -16.35 4.11
N LEU A 108 0.46 -15.88 4.90
CA LEU A 108 1.86 -16.32 4.82
C LEU A 108 2.01 -17.80 5.24
N GLU A 109 1.27 -18.23 6.27
CA GLU A 109 1.23 -19.63 6.71
C GLU A 109 0.61 -20.51 5.62
N PHE A 110 -0.56 -20.11 5.08
CA PHE A 110 -1.21 -20.76 3.95
C PHE A 110 -0.26 -20.86 2.74
N ALA A 111 0.34 -19.74 2.33
CA ALA A 111 1.12 -19.67 1.10
C ALA A 111 2.42 -20.46 1.20
N ARG A 112 3.07 -20.46 2.37
CA ARG A 112 4.21 -21.33 2.66
C ARG A 112 3.89 -22.81 2.47
N GLU A 113 2.68 -23.23 2.82
CA GLU A 113 2.26 -24.63 2.78
C GLU A 113 1.69 -25.05 1.42
N ARG A 114 1.05 -24.12 0.69
CA ARG A 114 0.26 -24.42 -0.50
C ARG A 114 0.83 -23.89 -1.81
N LEU A 115 1.74 -22.91 -1.78
CA LEU A 115 2.29 -22.30 -2.99
C LEU A 115 3.75 -22.74 -3.24
N PRO A 116 4.13 -22.97 -4.50
CA PRO A 116 5.46 -23.45 -4.85
C PRO A 116 6.51 -22.37 -4.57
N GLY A 117 7.58 -22.74 -3.85
CA GLY A 117 8.73 -21.87 -3.61
C GLY A 117 8.35 -20.49 -3.08
N PHE A 118 7.57 -20.44 -2.00
CA PHE A 118 7.02 -19.18 -1.49
C PHE A 118 8.07 -18.28 -0.82
N MET A 119 8.09 -17.01 -1.18
CA MET A 119 8.87 -15.97 -0.52
C MET A 119 8.13 -14.63 -0.52
N VAL A 120 8.61 -13.69 0.28
CA VAL A 120 8.05 -12.34 0.38
C VAL A 120 9.05 -11.34 -0.19
N PHE A 121 8.56 -10.38 -0.97
CA PHE A 121 9.24 -9.15 -1.30
C PHE A 121 8.67 -8.04 -0.42
N ASP A 122 9.36 -7.75 0.66
CA ASP A 122 9.06 -6.66 1.56
C ASP A 122 9.81 -5.38 1.18
N TYR A 123 9.16 -4.25 1.39
CA TYR A 123 9.69 -2.95 1.00
C TYR A 123 9.16 -1.83 1.89
N ASP A 124 9.88 -0.71 1.91
CA ASP A 124 9.41 0.48 2.61
C ASP A 124 8.28 1.12 1.80
N TRP A 125 7.07 0.91 2.30
CA TRP A 125 5.82 1.32 1.66
C TRP A 125 5.62 2.84 1.61
N ARG A 126 6.52 3.66 2.16
CA ARG A 126 6.50 5.13 2.06
C ARG A 126 7.15 5.66 0.77
N GLN A 127 8.01 4.85 0.15
CA GLN A 127 8.86 5.25 -0.98
C GLN A 127 8.10 5.25 -2.32
N ASP A 128 8.72 5.80 -3.35
CA ASP A 128 8.17 5.83 -4.72
C ASP A 128 8.03 4.39 -5.27
N ASN A 129 6.82 4.03 -5.68
CA ASN A 129 6.49 2.70 -6.20
C ASN A 129 7.30 2.32 -7.45
N ARG A 130 7.77 3.28 -8.25
CA ARG A 130 8.64 3.00 -9.42
C ARG A 130 10.02 2.52 -8.99
N VAL A 131 10.56 3.11 -7.92
CA VAL A 131 11.83 2.66 -7.34
C VAL A 131 11.67 1.26 -6.76
N THR A 132 10.59 1.02 -6.02
CA THR A 132 10.24 -0.31 -5.49
C THR A 132 10.05 -1.34 -6.61
N ALA A 133 9.39 -0.97 -7.71
CA ALA A 133 9.17 -1.85 -8.86
C ALA A 133 10.49 -2.28 -9.53
N LYS A 134 11.45 -1.36 -9.69
CA LYS A 134 12.78 -1.71 -10.19
C LYS A 134 13.51 -2.69 -9.26
N ARG A 135 13.34 -2.55 -7.94
CA ARG A 135 13.88 -3.52 -6.95
C ARG A 135 13.21 -4.89 -7.06
N LEU A 136 11.88 -4.94 -7.24
CA LEU A 136 11.16 -6.19 -7.49
C LEU A 136 11.70 -6.88 -8.76
N CYS A 137 11.85 -6.13 -9.85
CA CYS A 137 12.38 -6.66 -11.10
C CYS A 137 13.82 -7.18 -10.97
N ALA A 138 14.69 -6.47 -10.23
CA ALA A 138 16.02 -6.95 -9.92
C ALA A 138 16.00 -8.27 -9.09
N LEU A 139 15.04 -8.43 -8.18
CA LEU A 139 14.83 -9.69 -7.48
C LEU A 139 14.40 -10.81 -8.43
N LEU A 140 13.45 -10.55 -9.36
CA LEU A 140 13.02 -11.57 -10.32
C LEU A 140 14.18 -12.01 -11.23
N ASP A 141 15.03 -11.07 -11.61
CA ASP A 141 16.22 -11.32 -12.39
C ASP A 141 17.24 -12.18 -11.64
N SER A 142 17.49 -11.90 -10.36
CA SER A 142 18.41 -12.68 -9.53
C SER A 142 17.89 -14.09 -9.24
N LEU A 143 16.57 -14.25 -9.04
CA LEU A 143 15.94 -15.56 -8.89
C LEU A 143 16.13 -16.44 -10.13
N ALA A 144 16.10 -15.83 -11.31
CA ALA A 144 16.33 -16.51 -12.57
C ALA A 144 17.80 -16.85 -12.79
N GLU A 145 18.71 -15.91 -12.50
CA GLU A 145 20.15 -16.14 -12.60
C GLU A 145 20.59 -17.30 -11.69
N ALA A 146 20.13 -17.31 -10.44
CA ALA A 146 20.40 -18.39 -9.48
C ALA A 146 19.90 -19.77 -9.93
N ARG A 147 19.01 -19.83 -10.94
CA ARG A 147 18.42 -21.06 -11.50
C ARG A 147 18.79 -21.26 -12.97
N GLY A 148 19.86 -20.64 -13.45
CA GLY A 148 20.34 -20.79 -14.82
C GLY A 148 19.30 -20.41 -15.88
N GLY A 149 18.43 -19.44 -15.58
CA GLY A 149 17.39 -18.94 -16.48
C GLY A 149 16.15 -19.82 -16.61
N LYS A 150 16.01 -20.89 -15.82
CA LYS A 150 14.89 -21.85 -15.92
C LYS A 150 13.73 -21.58 -14.95
N VAL A 151 13.81 -20.49 -14.18
CA VAL A 151 12.79 -20.20 -13.16
C VAL A 151 11.43 -19.87 -13.79
N LYS A 152 10.36 -20.33 -13.15
CA LYS A 152 8.98 -19.92 -13.36
C LYS A 152 8.53 -19.13 -12.15
N VAL A 153 8.22 -17.86 -12.34
CA VAL A 153 7.78 -16.98 -11.25
C VAL A 153 6.27 -16.84 -11.28
N ASN A 154 5.64 -17.06 -10.14
CA ASN A 154 4.27 -16.64 -9.86
C ASN A 154 4.32 -15.42 -8.93
N LEU A 155 3.49 -14.42 -9.18
CA LEU A 155 3.40 -13.21 -8.36
C LEU A 155 2.03 -13.17 -7.68
N VAL A 156 2.01 -12.91 -6.38
CA VAL A 156 0.78 -12.64 -5.64
C VAL A 156 0.92 -11.27 -5.00
N ALA A 157 0.15 -10.30 -5.46
CA ALA A 157 0.30 -8.91 -5.08
C ALA A 157 -0.99 -8.40 -4.43
N HIS A 158 -0.85 -7.85 -3.22
CA HIS A 158 -1.97 -7.27 -2.48
C HIS A 158 -1.95 -5.75 -2.55
N SER A 159 -3.12 -5.14 -2.75
CA SER A 159 -3.33 -3.69 -2.67
C SER A 159 -2.32 -2.93 -3.53
N MET A 160 -1.63 -1.92 -2.97
CA MET A 160 -0.58 -1.14 -3.64
C MET A 160 0.57 -1.99 -4.21
N GLY A 161 0.82 -3.17 -3.65
CA GLY A 161 1.80 -4.12 -4.19
C GLY A 161 1.51 -4.49 -5.64
N GLY A 162 0.24 -4.52 -6.04
CA GLY A 162 -0.14 -4.76 -7.43
C GLY A 162 0.27 -3.64 -8.39
N LEU A 163 0.35 -2.38 -7.92
CA LEU A 163 0.87 -1.27 -8.73
C LEU A 163 2.39 -1.41 -8.96
N VAL A 164 3.12 -1.78 -7.90
CA VAL A 164 4.55 -2.12 -7.96
C VAL A 164 4.79 -3.26 -8.93
N THR A 165 4.00 -4.34 -8.80
CA THR A 165 4.06 -5.50 -9.69
C THR A 165 3.79 -5.12 -11.14
N LEU A 166 2.71 -4.39 -11.43
CA LEU A 166 2.38 -4.02 -12.81
C LEU A 166 3.45 -3.12 -13.45
N HIS A 167 4.00 -2.16 -12.70
CA HIS A 167 5.10 -1.31 -13.17
C HIS A 167 6.33 -2.16 -13.53
N CYS A 168 6.74 -3.05 -12.62
CA CYS A 168 7.86 -3.96 -12.85
C CYS A 168 7.62 -4.82 -14.10
N LEU A 169 6.45 -5.48 -14.20
CA LEU A 169 6.12 -6.34 -15.33
C LEU A 169 6.22 -5.60 -16.66
N ARG A 170 5.75 -4.35 -16.74
CA ARG A 170 5.76 -3.53 -17.95
C ARG A 170 7.18 -3.13 -18.40
N TYR A 171 8.03 -2.71 -17.46
CA TYR A 171 9.27 -1.97 -17.79
C TYR A 171 10.57 -2.67 -17.39
N GLY A 172 10.52 -3.71 -16.57
CA GLY A 172 11.74 -4.33 -16.04
C GLY A 172 12.52 -3.36 -15.14
N THR A 173 13.84 -3.46 -15.19
CA THR A 173 14.76 -2.52 -14.51
C THR A 173 15.09 -1.27 -15.36
N GLY A 174 14.54 -1.18 -16.57
CA GLY A 174 14.87 -0.18 -17.57
C GLY A 174 14.20 1.19 -17.36
N ASP A 175 14.19 1.97 -18.44
CA ASP A 175 13.48 3.25 -18.51
C ASP A 175 11.96 3.01 -18.62
N ASP A 176 11.18 3.79 -17.85
CA ASP A 176 9.72 3.73 -17.80
C ASP A 176 9.06 4.92 -18.55
N THR A 177 9.82 5.64 -19.36
CA THR A 177 9.29 6.73 -20.21
C THR A 177 8.65 6.24 -21.51
N GLY A 178 9.12 5.12 -22.05
CA GLY A 178 8.66 4.54 -23.33
C GLY A 178 7.40 3.68 -23.25
N GLU A 179 7.09 3.01 -24.35
CA GLU A 179 5.99 2.03 -24.41
C GLU A 179 6.32 0.76 -23.60
N PRO A 180 5.34 0.17 -22.89
CA PRO A 180 5.57 -1.05 -22.13
C PRO A 180 5.85 -2.23 -23.06
N THR A 181 6.89 -3.00 -22.74
CA THR A 181 7.34 -4.15 -23.54
C THR A 181 7.16 -5.48 -22.84
N TRP A 182 6.60 -5.46 -21.63
CA TRP A 182 6.56 -6.60 -20.71
C TRP A 182 7.96 -7.11 -20.32
N ALA A 183 8.98 -6.23 -20.33
CA ALA A 183 10.38 -6.61 -20.09
C ALA A 183 10.61 -7.31 -18.74
N GLY A 184 9.89 -6.91 -17.69
CA GLY A 184 9.98 -7.53 -16.36
C GLY A 184 9.22 -8.85 -16.23
N ALA A 185 8.43 -9.22 -17.24
CA ALA A 185 7.59 -10.41 -17.23
C ALA A 185 8.25 -11.65 -17.85
N ARG A 186 9.52 -11.56 -18.28
CA ARG A 186 10.22 -12.61 -19.04
C ARG A 186 10.20 -14.01 -18.39
N HIS A 187 10.15 -14.05 -17.06
CA HIS A 187 10.15 -15.28 -16.25
C HIS A 187 8.81 -15.51 -15.54
N VAL A 188 7.81 -14.66 -15.78
CA VAL A 188 6.55 -14.64 -15.04
C VAL A 188 5.50 -15.47 -15.77
N LYS A 189 4.93 -16.44 -15.06
CA LYS A 189 3.92 -17.38 -15.57
C LYS A 189 2.50 -16.91 -15.21
N ARG A 190 2.32 -16.48 -13.96
CA ARG A 190 1.02 -16.11 -13.39
C ARG A 190 1.13 -14.94 -12.43
N VAL A 191 0.09 -14.12 -12.44
CA VAL A 191 -0.03 -12.96 -11.56
C VAL A 191 -1.40 -12.96 -10.90
N VAL A 192 -1.43 -12.83 -9.58
CA VAL A 192 -2.65 -12.64 -8.79
C VAL A 192 -2.64 -11.24 -8.23
N PHE A 193 -3.70 -10.48 -8.47
CA PHE A 193 -3.94 -9.18 -7.87
C PHE A 193 -5.08 -9.29 -6.85
N LEU A 194 -4.83 -8.89 -5.61
CA LEU A 194 -5.79 -8.91 -4.52
C LEU A 194 -6.11 -7.46 -4.14
N GLY A 195 -7.31 -6.97 -4.46
CA GLY A 195 -7.75 -5.62 -4.08
C GLY A 195 -6.85 -4.49 -4.59
N THR A 196 -6.23 -4.61 -5.77
CA THR A 196 -5.26 -3.61 -6.26
C THR A 196 -5.95 -2.33 -6.79
N PRO A 197 -5.61 -1.13 -6.31
CA PRO A 197 -6.22 0.12 -6.76
C PRO A 197 -5.63 0.65 -8.08
N PHE A 198 -5.83 -0.07 -9.19
CA PHE A 198 -5.24 0.30 -10.49
C PHE A 198 -5.59 1.71 -10.98
N ARG A 199 -6.78 2.20 -10.62
CA ARG A 199 -7.23 3.57 -10.95
C ARG A 199 -7.19 4.51 -9.73
N GLY A 200 -6.42 4.16 -8.71
CA GLY A 200 -6.27 4.90 -7.45
C GLY A 200 -7.47 4.80 -6.50
N ALA A 201 -7.30 5.36 -5.31
CA ALA A 201 -8.24 5.33 -4.18
C ALA A 201 -8.60 6.77 -3.76
N PRO A 202 -9.81 7.27 -4.09
CA PRO A 202 -10.22 8.63 -3.74
C PRO A 202 -10.11 8.97 -2.26
N GLY A 203 -10.35 8.00 -1.36
CA GLY A 203 -10.24 8.18 0.09
C GLY A 203 -8.85 8.66 0.57
N MET A 204 -7.78 8.43 -0.20
CA MET A 204 -6.45 8.92 0.14
C MET A 204 -6.38 10.47 0.22
N PHE A 205 -7.26 11.17 -0.49
CA PHE A 205 -7.35 12.64 -0.39
C PHE A 205 -7.82 13.10 1.00
N ASP A 206 -8.70 12.34 1.64
CA ASP A 206 -9.14 12.57 3.01
C ASP A 206 -8.01 12.25 4.01
N ASP A 207 -7.30 11.14 3.80
CA ASP A 207 -6.14 10.76 4.61
C ASP A 207 -5.09 11.87 4.66
N PHE A 208 -4.76 12.50 3.52
CA PHE A 208 -3.83 13.64 3.52
C PHE A 208 -4.27 14.75 4.49
N THR A 209 -5.57 15.02 4.54
CA THR A 209 -6.21 16.12 5.29
C THR A 209 -6.33 15.78 6.77
N LEU A 210 -6.78 14.57 7.12
CA LEU A 210 -7.06 14.18 8.50
C LEU A 210 -5.90 13.45 9.19
N GLY A 211 -4.96 12.93 8.39
CA GLY A 211 -4.05 11.87 8.82
C GLY A 211 -4.79 10.55 8.98
N THR A 212 -4.03 9.46 9.20
CA THR A 212 -4.63 8.14 9.47
C THR A 212 -4.26 7.67 10.89
N PRO A 213 -5.09 7.92 11.91
CA PRO A 213 -4.79 7.48 13.27
C PRO A 213 -4.57 5.97 13.38
N VAL A 214 -3.63 5.56 14.23
CA VAL A 214 -3.31 4.15 14.47
C VAL A 214 -3.57 3.84 15.93
N GLY A 215 -4.75 3.27 16.20
CA GLY A 215 -5.31 3.26 17.55
C GLY A 215 -5.46 4.70 18.06
N ARG A 216 -4.78 5.04 19.16
CA ARG A 216 -4.75 6.40 19.71
C ARG A 216 -3.64 7.27 19.11
N ASN A 217 -2.70 6.69 18.35
CA ASN A 217 -1.58 7.42 17.77
C ASN A 217 -2.04 8.35 16.66
N ARG A 218 -1.61 9.61 16.71
CA ARG A 218 -1.86 10.60 15.66
C ARG A 218 -0.58 11.17 15.04
N ALA A 219 0.59 10.76 15.53
CA ALA A 219 1.89 11.26 15.10
C ALA A 219 2.44 10.47 13.90
N LEU A 220 2.36 9.13 13.93
CA LEU A 220 2.99 8.24 12.95
C LEU A 220 2.58 8.56 11.50
N LEU A 221 1.27 8.70 11.28
CA LEU A 221 0.65 8.92 9.97
C LEU A 221 -0.14 10.25 9.95
N SER A 222 0.46 11.28 10.54
CA SER A 222 -0.07 12.65 10.50
C SER A 222 -0.14 13.18 9.05
N PRO A 223 -0.90 14.26 8.79
CA PRO A 223 -0.84 14.98 7.50
C PRO A 223 0.58 15.31 7.05
N GLU A 224 1.46 15.72 7.99
CA GLU A 224 2.88 15.95 7.73
C GLU A 224 3.59 14.68 7.26
N ALA A 225 3.33 13.53 7.88
CA ALA A 225 3.95 12.27 7.49
C ALA A 225 3.51 11.84 6.09
N LEU A 226 2.19 11.80 5.85
CA LEU A 226 1.64 11.39 4.55
C LEU A 226 2.12 12.30 3.42
N PHE A 227 2.27 13.60 3.68
CA PHE A 227 2.83 14.57 2.73
C PHE A 227 4.26 14.24 2.26
N THR A 228 4.99 13.39 2.99
CA THR A 228 6.34 12.95 2.61
C THR A 228 6.37 11.62 1.87
N PHE A 229 5.25 10.92 1.77
CA PHE A 229 5.19 9.58 1.19
C PHE A 229 4.83 9.65 -0.29
N ALA A 230 5.80 9.41 -1.18
CA ALA A 230 5.53 9.35 -2.62
C ALA A 230 4.42 8.33 -2.94
N SER A 231 4.40 7.19 -2.23
CA SER A 231 3.37 6.17 -2.36
C SER A 231 1.96 6.65 -2.02
N ALA A 232 1.80 7.53 -1.01
CA ALA A 232 0.50 8.08 -0.66
C ALA A 232 -0.05 8.97 -1.78
N PHE A 233 0.81 9.80 -2.40
CA PHE A 233 0.40 10.56 -3.58
C PHE A 233 0.06 9.62 -4.75
N GLN A 234 0.88 8.58 -4.96
CA GLN A 234 0.70 7.59 -6.01
C GLN A 234 -0.54 6.69 -5.85
N LEU A 235 -1.19 6.70 -4.69
CA LEU A 235 -2.48 6.05 -4.47
C LEU A 235 -3.67 6.95 -4.82
N LEU A 236 -3.47 8.26 -5.02
CA LEU A 236 -4.52 9.13 -5.52
C LEU A 236 -4.93 8.69 -6.95
N PRO A 237 -6.20 8.92 -7.35
CA PRO A 237 -6.70 8.66 -8.69
C PRO A 237 -5.81 9.13 -9.84
N ALA A 238 -5.97 8.50 -11.02
CA ALA A 238 -5.42 8.86 -12.34
C ALA A 238 -5.65 10.30 -12.81
N GLU A 239 -6.84 10.79 -12.50
CA GLU A 239 -7.37 12.08 -12.89
C GLU A 239 -8.10 12.66 -11.68
N SER A 240 -8.42 13.95 -11.69
CA SER A 240 -9.20 14.56 -10.61
C SER A 240 -10.71 14.24 -10.72
N ASP A 241 -11.03 12.99 -11.02
CA ASP A 241 -12.37 12.47 -11.33
C ASP A 241 -13.22 12.14 -10.10
N PHE A 242 -12.79 12.61 -8.93
CA PHE A 242 -13.36 12.29 -7.62
C PHE A 242 -13.98 13.51 -6.93
N PHE A 243 -14.35 14.54 -7.70
CA PHE A 243 -15.11 15.71 -7.23
C PHE A 243 -16.46 15.81 -7.96
N VAL A 244 -17.51 16.08 -7.18
CA VAL A 244 -18.88 16.27 -7.70
C VAL A 244 -19.53 17.49 -7.07
N ASP A 245 -20.57 18.04 -7.70
CA ASP A 245 -21.37 19.12 -7.13
C ASP A 245 -22.41 18.61 -6.11
N ALA A 246 -23.25 19.52 -5.60
CA ALA A 246 -24.33 19.16 -4.67
C ALA A 246 -25.36 18.18 -5.27
N SER A 247 -25.54 18.18 -6.60
CA SER A 247 -26.42 17.25 -7.31
C SER A 247 -25.75 15.91 -7.66
N GLY A 248 -24.45 15.77 -7.40
CA GLY A 248 -23.66 14.58 -7.72
C GLY A 248 -23.10 14.56 -9.14
N GLN A 249 -23.16 15.67 -9.88
CA GLN A 249 -22.56 15.78 -11.21
C GLN A 249 -21.05 16.02 -11.11
N PRO A 250 -20.22 15.45 -12.00
CA PRO A 250 -18.78 15.68 -11.99
C PRO A 250 -18.44 17.16 -12.11
N VAL A 251 -17.46 17.61 -11.32
CA VAL A 251 -16.92 18.97 -11.38
C VAL A 251 -15.52 18.92 -11.96
N ALA A 252 -15.26 19.75 -12.98
CA ALA A 252 -13.92 19.97 -13.48
C ALA A 252 -13.11 20.73 -12.42
N PHE A 253 -12.33 19.99 -11.65
CA PHE A 253 -11.55 20.51 -10.54
C PHE A 253 -10.16 19.87 -10.58
N ASP A 254 -9.12 20.66 -10.88
CA ASP A 254 -7.76 20.13 -10.97
C ASP A 254 -7.09 20.11 -9.59
N ALA A 255 -7.24 18.98 -8.89
CA ALA A 255 -6.65 18.78 -7.59
C ALA A 255 -5.14 18.51 -7.63
N TYR A 256 -4.52 18.40 -8.81
CA TYR A 256 -3.07 18.18 -8.92
C TYR A 256 -2.29 19.44 -9.26
N ARG A 257 -2.93 20.61 -9.15
CA ARG A 257 -2.24 21.89 -9.11
C ARG A 257 -1.68 22.15 -7.72
N PRO A 258 -0.39 22.51 -7.57
CA PRO A 258 0.17 22.90 -6.28
C PRO A 258 -0.62 24.02 -5.58
N ASP A 259 -1.06 25.03 -6.34
CA ASP A 259 -1.85 26.14 -5.80
C ASP A 259 -3.18 25.67 -5.19
N ALA A 260 -3.81 24.63 -5.75
CA ALA A 260 -5.07 24.11 -5.23
C ALA A 260 -4.91 23.56 -3.80
N TRP A 261 -3.79 22.90 -3.50
CA TRP A 261 -3.48 22.40 -2.15
C TRP A 261 -3.14 23.53 -1.18
N VAL A 262 -2.34 24.50 -1.62
CA VAL A 262 -1.89 25.63 -0.79
C VAL A 262 -3.07 26.55 -0.44
N ASP A 263 -3.84 26.96 -1.45
CA ASP A 263 -4.98 27.87 -1.30
C ASP A 263 -6.16 27.17 -0.63
N GLY A 264 -6.38 25.89 -0.97
CA GLY A 264 -7.38 25.03 -0.36
C GLY A 264 -7.05 24.63 1.08
N GLY A 265 -5.78 24.80 1.50
CA GLY A 265 -5.31 24.39 2.82
C GLY A 265 -5.41 22.89 3.05
N TRP A 266 -5.11 22.08 2.04
CA TRP A 266 -5.23 20.62 2.14
C TRP A 266 -3.99 19.97 2.71
N GLY A 267 -4.19 18.86 3.42
CA GLY A 267 -3.16 18.16 4.17
C GLY A 267 -2.33 19.08 5.05
N VAL A 268 -1.00 19.06 4.87
CA VAL A 268 -0.09 19.87 5.69
C VAL A 268 -0.35 21.37 5.60
N PHE A 269 -0.98 21.85 4.51
CA PHE A 269 -1.31 23.26 4.32
C PHE A 269 -2.53 23.72 5.13
N GLN A 270 -3.18 22.85 5.92
CA GLN A 270 -4.10 23.31 6.96
C GLN A 270 -3.41 24.25 7.94
N ASP A 271 -2.12 24.00 8.20
CA ASP A 271 -1.26 24.89 8.97
C ASP A 271 -0.87 26.10 8.11
N ALA A 272 -1.43 27.27 8.45
CA ALA A 272 -1.15 28.52 7.74
C ALA A 272 0.34 28.90 7.78
N ALA A 273 1.10 28.46 8.79
CA ALA A 273 2.54 28.71 8.87
C ALA A 273 3.32 27.96 7.77
N VAL A 274 2.79 26.86 7.26
CA VAL A 274 3.42 26.04 6.21
C VAL A 274 3.17 26.61 4.80
N ARG A 275 2.02 27.28 4.58
CA ARG A 275 1.62 27.81 3.26
C ARG A 275 2.65 28.77 2.64
N GLY A 276 3.34 29.54 3.48
CA GLY A 276 4.37 30.49 3.04
C GLY A 276 5.75 29.88 2.82
N LEU A 277 5.96 28.59 3.11
CA LEU A 277 7.29 27.96 3.06
C LEU A 277 7.59 27.42 1.64
N PRO A 278 8.60 27.96 0.93
CA PRO A 278 8.93 27.52 -0.42
C PRO A 278 9.31 26.04 -0.50
N ALA A 279 9.94 25.50 0.55
CA ALA A 279 10.33 24.10 0.64
C ALA A 279 9.13 23.13 0.53
N TYR A 280 8.02 23.45 1.18
CA TYR A 280 6.82 22.63 1.15
C TYR A 280 6.15 22.67 -0.23
N ARG A 281 6.10 23.85 -0.87
CA ARG A 281 5.59 23.95 -2.24
C ARG A 281 6.43 23.13 -3.23
N GLN A 282 7.75 23.26 -3.17
CA GLN A 282 8.67 22.49 -4.02
C GLN A 282 8.56 20.99 -3.77
N TRP A 283 8.36 20.58 -2.52
CA TRP A 283 8.15 19.18 -2.19
C TRP A 283 6.82 18.66 -2.75
N LEU A 284 5.73 19.42 -2.59
CA LEU A 284 4.43 19.08 -3.18
C LEU A 284 4.55 18.90 -4.70
N GLU A 285 5.20 19.82 -5.39
CA GLU A 285 5.45 19.73 -6.85
C GLU A 285 6.17 18.43 -7.22
N ARG A 286 7.19 18.02 -6.45
CA ARG A 286 7.90 16.74 -6.66
C ARG A 286 7.00 15.54 -6.42
N MET A 287 6.18 15.55 -5.38
CA MET A 287 5.29 14.43 -5.06
C MET A 287 4.16 14.28 -6.09
N LEU A 288 3.57 15.41 -6.55
CA LEU A 288 2.59 15.42 -7.63
C LEU A 288 3.19 14.95 -8.96
N ALA A 289 4.44 15.32 -9.24
CA ALA A 289 5.19 14.80 -10.38
C ALA A 289 5.40 13.28 -10.27
N ALA A 290 5.89 12.78 -9.13
CA ALA A 290 6.09 11.33 -8.91
C ALA A 290 4.79 10.52 -9.04
N ARG A 291 3.66 11.10 -8.61
CA ARG A 291 2.32 10.55 -8.82
C ARG A 291 1.94 10.52 -10.30
N SER A 292 2.15 11.62 -11.02
CA SER A 292 1.85 11.72 -12.45
C SER A 292 2.70 10.74 -13.28
N GLU A 293 3.96 10.57 -12.91
CA GLU A 293 4.87 9.65 -13.59
C GLU A 293 4.45 8.19 -13.42
N LEU A 294 4.04 7.76 -12.21
CA LEU A 294 3.49 6.42 -12.00
C LEU A 294 2.17 6.25 -12.75
N ALA A 295 1.25 7.22 -12.65
CA ALA A 295 -0.02 7.21 -13.35
C ALA A 295 0.15 7.01 -14.87
N ARG A 296 1.07 7.75 -15.48
CA ARG A 296 1.42 7.63 -16.90
C ARG A 296 2.02 6.26 -17.24
N ALA A 297 2.86 5.71 -16.37
CA ALA A 297 3.47 4.39 -16.54
C ALA A 297 2.44 3.25 -16.41
N LEU A 298 1.39 3.45 -15.62
CA LEU A 298 0.31 2.49 -15.40
C LEU A 298 -0.93 2.72 -16.27
N SER A 299 -0.93 3.75 -17.12
CA SER A 299 -2.07 4.09 -17.99
C SER A 299 -2.46 2.93 -18.91
N GLU A 300 -3.70 2.98 -19.40
CA GLU A 300 -4.13 2.11 -20.49
C GLU A 300 -3.23 2.37 -21.71
N ARG A 301 -2.79 1.28 -22.36
CA ARG A 301 -1.92 1.30 -23.54
C ARG A 301 -2.37 0.20 -24.50
N GLU A 302 -2.33 0.49 -25.78
CA GLU A 302 -2.40 -0.56 -26.80
C GLU A 302 -1.07 -1.31 -26.83
N GLY A 303 -1.11 -2.61 -27.14
CA GLY A 303 0.11 -3.42 -27.18
C GLY A 303 -0.17 -4.90 -27.23
N PRO A 304 0.90 -5.72 -27.34
CA PRO A 304 0.76 -7.17 -27.29
C PRO A 304 0.20 -7.61 -25.93
N PRO A 305 -0.58 -8.69 -25.89
CA PRO A 305 -1.04 -9.25 -24.63
C PRO A 305 0.17 -9.66 -23.75
N PRO A 306 0.04 -9.60 -22.43
CA PRO A 306 1.11 -10.00 -21.52
C PRO A 306 1.46 -11.49 -21.68
N PRO A 307 2.71 -11.90 -21.42
CA PRO A 307 3.14 -13.30 -21.49
C PRO A 307 2.73 -14.14 -20.27
N PHE A 308 1.80 -13.67 -19.44
CA PHE A 308 1.35 -14.31 -18.21
C PHE A 308 -0.17 -14.35 -18.12
N ARG A 309 -0.70 -15.30 -17.33
CA ARG A 309 -2.12 -15.31 -16.95
C ARG A 309 -2.36 -14.42 -15.73
N THR A 310 -3.56 -13.86 -15.62
CA THR A 310 -3.94 -13.01 -14.48
C THR A 310 -5.23 -13.45 -13.80
N LEU A 311 -5.21 -13.51 -12.47
CA LEU A 311 -6.39 -13.56 -11.60
C LEU A 311 -6.49 -12.22 -10.87
N ALA A 312 -7.67 -11.62 -10.85
CA ALA A 312 -7.96 -10.47 -9.98
C ALA A 312 -9.06 -10.84 -9.00
N VAL A 313 -8.76 -10.67 -7.71
CA VAL A 313 -9.70 -10.77 -6.60
C VAL A 313 -10.18 -9.37 -6.27
N VAL A 314 -11.48 -9.15 -6.43
CA VAL A 314 -12.13 -7.84 -6.30
C VAL A 314 -13.09 -7.90 -5.13
N GLY A 315 -12.89 -7.06 -4.12
CA GLY A 315 -13.85 -6.96 -3.03
C GLY A 315 -15.08 -6.13 -3.42
N VAL A 316 -16.21 -6.53 -2.85
CA VAL A 316 -17.54 -5.95 -3.03
C VAL A 316 -18.27 -5.93 -1.68
N GLY A 317 -19.32 -5.12 -1.56
CA GLY A 317 -20.18 -5.07 -0.37
C GLY A 317 -19.73 -4.11 0.73
N HIS A 318 -18.59 -3.42 0.57
CA HIS A 318 -18.06 -2.47 1.56
C HIS A 318 -18.03 -1.04 0.99
N PRO A 319 -19.06 -0.22 1.25
CA PRO A 319 -19.12 1.15 0.75
C PRO A 319 -17.94 2.00 1.23
N LEU A 320 -17.33 2.74 0.31
CA LEU A 320 -16.24 3.67 0.60
C LEU A 320 -16.35 4.93 -0.27
N ILE A 321 -15.51 5.93 0.05
CA ILE A 321 -15.49 7.22 -0.64
C ILE A 321 -15.21 7.03 -2.13
N LYS A 322 -16.20 7.40 -2.96
CA LYS A 322 -16.08 7.53 -4.41
C LYS A 322 -15.70 8.95 -4.81
N SER A 323 -16.34 9.94 -4.20
CA SER A 323 -16.15 11.34 -4.56
C SER A 323 -16.45 12.27 -3.40
N PHE A 324 -15.79 13.43 -3.40
CA PHE A 324 -16.05 14.53 -2.48
C PHE A 324 -16.95 15.56 -3.14
N ARG A 325 -17.83 16.18 -2.36
CA ARG A 325 -18.68 17.26 -2.86
C ARG A 325 -17.90 18.56 -2.90
N VAL A 326 -18.15 19.40 -3.90
CA VAL A 326 -17.63 20.76 -3.99
C VAL A 326 -18.77 21.74 -3.72
N ILE A 327 -18.68 22.45 -2.60
CA ILE A 327 -19.70 23.42 -2.15
C ILE A 327 -19.03 24.78 -2.04
N GLY A 328 -19.59 25.81 -2.68
CA GLY A 328 -19.00 27.15 -2.69
C GLY A 328 -17.58 27.19 -3.26
N GLY A 329 -17.27 26.29 -4.21
CA GLY A 329 -15.95 26.19 -4.85
C GLY A 329 -14.89 25.45 -4.02
N LYS A 330 -15.25 24.83 -2.90
CA LYS A 330 -14.32 24.07 -2.05
C LYS A 330 -14.78 22.63 -1.85
N PRO A 331 -13.87 21.64 -1.92
CA PRO A 331 -14.17 20.28 -1.47
C PRO A 331 -14.62 20.28 0.00
N THR A 332 -15.67 19.52 0.28
CA THR A 332 -16.06 19.17 1.64
C THR A 332 -15.74 17.70 1.90
N PHE A 333 -15.24 17.43 3.09
CA PHE A 333 -15.02 16.09 3.63
C PHE A 333 -16.25 15.58 4.40
N GLU A 334 -17.26 16.42 4.55
CA GLU A 334 -18.57 16.08 5.12
C GLU A 334 -19.48 15.51 4.01
N ASP A 335 -20.18 14.42 4.29
CA ASP A 335 -21.10 13.73 3.37
C ASP A 335 -20.49 13.37 1.98
N PRO A 336 -19.42 12.56 1.95
CA PRO A 336 -18.86 12.09 0.69
C PRO A 336 -19.84 11.17 -0.04
N VAL A 337 -19.76 11.13 -1.37
CA VAL A 337 -20.47 10.14 -2.17
C VAL A 337 -19.77 8.80 -2.01
N LEU A 338 -20.52 7.80 -1.54
CA LEU A 338 -20.02 6.44 -1.38
C LEU A 338 -20.36 5.58 -2.59
N ALA A 339 -19.53 4.56 -2.84
CA ALA A 339 -19.84 3.48 -3.78
C ALA A 339 -19.19 2.17 -3.32
N ASP A 340 -19.54 1.09 -4.02
CA ASP A 340 -19.16 -0.27 -3.65
C ASP A 340 -17.66 -0.56 -3.83
N GLY A 341 -17.14 -1.45 -2.98
CA GLY A 341 -15.75 -1.86 -2.95
C GLY A 341 -15.42 -2.78 -1.79
N ASP A 342 -14.15 -2.77 -1.39
CA ASP A 342 -13.61 -3.60 -0.29
C ASP A 342 -13.34 -2.79 1.01
N GLY A 343 -13.83 -1.56 1.07
CA GLY A 343 -13.58 -0.64 2.19
C GLY A 343 -12.29 0.18 2.05
N SER A 344 -11.44 -0.10 1.06
CA SER A 344 -10.25 0.69 0.70
C SER A 344 -10.14 1.01 -0.80
N VAL A 345 -10.61 0.10 -1.65
CA VAL A 345 -10.57 0.18 -3.11
C VAL A 345 -11.98 -0.04 -3.67
N LEU A 346 -12.38 0.85 -4.57
CA LEU A 346 -13.64 0.76 -5.29
C LEU A 346 -13.60 -0.42 -6.26
N THR A 347 -14.68 -1.21 -6.34
CA THR A 347 -14.81 -2.34 -7.28
C THR A 347 -14.50 -1.92 -8.72
N ALA A 348 -14.97 -0.73 -9.12
CA ALA A 348 -14.75 -0.18 -10.47
C ALA A 348 -13.30 0.23 -10.77
N ARG A 349 -12.43 0.27 -9.74
CA ARG A 349 -11.01 0.66 -9.85
C ARG A 349 -10.05 -0.50 -9.59
N ALA A 350 -10.59 -1.70 -9.35
CA ALA A 350 -9.84 -2.87 -8.89
C ALA A 350 -9.33 -3.80 -10.01
N LEU A 351 -9.69 -3.53 -11.28
CA LEU A 351 -9.25 -4.33 -12.42
C LEU A 351 -8.05 -3.66 -13.14
N PRO A 352 -7.05 -4.46 -13.57
CA PRO A 352 -5.92 -3.93 -14.31
C PRO A 352 -6.35 -3.35 -15.66
N PRO A 353 -5.60 -2.36 -16.16
CA PRO A 353 -5.86 -1.80 -17.49
C PRO A 353 -5.59 -2.83 -18.60
N PRO A 354 -6.24 -2.67 -19.78
CA PRO A 354 -5.85 -3.40 -21.00
C PRO A 354 -4.34 -3.27 -21.30
N PRO A 355 -3.73 -4.25 -22.01
CA PRO A 355 -4.33 -5.43 -22.63
C PRO A 355 -4.37 -6.68 -21.72
N ILE A 356 -4.34 -6.51 -20.39
CA ILE A 356 -4.35 -7.65 -19.46
C ILE A 356 -5.74 -8.30 -19.42
N HIS A 357 -5.82 -9.57 -19.82
CA HIS A 357 -7.01 -10.40 -19.63
C HIS A 357 -7.02 -11.03 -18.25
N VAL A 358 -8.18 -11.05 -17.60
CA VAL A 358 -8.30 -11.36 -16.17
C VAL A 358 -9.38 -12.40 -15.93
N ASP A 359 -8.99 -13.48 -15.25
CA ASP A 359 -9.93 -14.33 -14.52
C ASP A 359 -10.35 -13.54 -13.27
N ARG A 360 -11.65 -13.26 -13.09
CA ARG A 360 -12.16 -12.43 -11.97
C ARG A 360 -12.78 -13.30 -10.90
N LEU A 361 -12.40 -13.05 -9.65
CA LEU A 361 -13.09 -13.54 -8.45
C LEU A 361 -13.61 -12.34 -7.67
N GLU A 362 -14.87 -12.40 -7.23
CA GLU A 362 -15.42 -11.43 -6.27
C GLU A 362 -15.40 -12.00 -4.87
N THR A 363 -15.19 -11.15 -3.86
CA THR A 363 -15.26 -11.54 -2.44
C THR A 363 -16.02 -10.50 -1.63
N GLN A 364 -16.76 -10.95 -0.62
CA GLN A 364 -17.41 -10.09 0.38
C GLN A 364 -16.48 -9.80 1.57
N ALA A 365 -15.26 -10.34 1.59
CA ALA A 365 -14.26 -9.97 2.58
C ALA A 365 -13.78 -8.54 2.34
N ASP A 366 -13.57 -7.78 3.42
CA ASP A 366 -12.96 -6.45 3.32
C ASP A 366 -11.50 -6.52 2.83
N HIS A 367 -10.94 -5.35 2.56
CA HIS A 367 -9.62 -5.17 1.96
C HIS A 367 -8.50 -5.99 2.62
N VAL A 368 -8.49 -6.10 3.96
CA VAL A 368 -7.46 -6.89 4.66
C VAL A 368 -7.96 -8.30 4.91
N ALA A 369 -9.24 -8.47 5.24
CA ALA A 369 -9.84 -9.76 5.53
C ALA A 369 -9.74 -10.75 4.35
N MET A 370 -9.73 -10.26 3.10
CA MET A 370 -9.57 -11.13 1.92
C MET A 370 -8.28 -11.96 1.93
N MET A 371 -7.24 -11.50 2.65
CA MET A 371 -5.99 -12.25 2.79
C MET A 371 -6.16 -13.50 3.65
N GLY A 372 -7.13 -13.51 4.56
CA GLY A 372 -7.48 -14.63 5.42
C GLY A 372 -8.72 -15.42 4.95
N ASP A 373 -9.36 -15.00 3.86
CA ASP A 373 -10.55 -15.64 3.32
C ASP A 373 -10.20 -16.97 2.64
N GLU A 374 -10.87 -18.06 3.06
CA GLU A 374 -10.55 -19.42 2.60
C GLU A 374 -10.86 -19.60 1.11
N GLU A 375 -11.96 -19.04 0.61
CA GLU A 375 -12.34 -19.15 -0.81
C GLU A 375 -11.34 -18.40 -1.70
N VAL A 376 -10.91 -17.21 -1.26
CA VAL A 376 -9.86 -16.43 -1.92
C VAL A 376 -8.55 -17.23 -1.93
N GLN A 377 -8.11 -17.73 -0.77
CA GLN A 377 -6.88 -18.52 -0.66
C GLN A 377 -6.91 -19.76 -1.57
N GLU A 378 -8.00 -20.52 -1.55
CA GLU A 378 -8.16 -21.69 -2.42
C GLU A 378 -8.13 -21.33 -3.91
N ALA A 379 -8.78 -20.23 -4.31
CA ALA A 379 -8.73 -19.75 -5.68
C ALA A 379 -7.31 -19.34 -6.09
N VAL A 380 -6.56 -18.67 -5.20
CA VAL A 380 -5.14 -18.36 -5.43
C VAL A 380 -4.32 -19.63 -5.61
N ALA A 381 -4.49 -20.63 -4.74
CA ALA A 381 -3.78 -21.90 -4.87
C ALA A 381 -4.09 -22.62 -6.17
N ARG A 382 -5.38 -22.78 -6.53
CA ARG A 382 -5.79 -23.41 -7.80
C ARG A 382 -5.19 -22.69 -9.00
N PHE A 383 -5.31 -21.36 -9.03
CA PHE A 383 -4.75 -20.57 -10.11
C PHE A 383 -3.23 -20.71 -10.23
N VAL A 384 -2.50 -20.62 -9.12
CA VAL A 384 -1.02 -20.70 -9.08
C VAL A 384 -0.51 -22.10 -9.42
N THR A 385 -1.14 -23.16 -8.93
CA THR A 385 -0.73 -24.55 -9.19
C THR A 385 -1.17 -25.02 -10.58
N GLY A 386 -2.29 -24.50 -11.10
CA GLY A 386 -2.88 -24.90 -12.37
C GLY A 386 -3.87 -26.05 -12.27
N ASP A 387 -4.39 -26.29 -11.06
CA ASP A 387 -5.43 -27.27 -10.74
C ASP A 387 -6.86 -26.76 -11.04
#